data_AF-A0A836QGV4-F1
#
_entry.id   AF-A0A836QGV4-F1
#
_cell.length_a   1.000
_cell.length_b   1.000
_cell.length_c   1.000
_cell.angle_alpha   90.00
_cell.angle_beta   90.00
_cell.angle_gamma   90.00
#
_symmetry.space_group_name_H-M   'P 1'
#
loop_
_entity.id
_entity.type
_entity.pdbx_description
1 polymer ?
#
loop_
_entity_poly.entity_id
_entity_poly.type
_entity_poly.pdbx_seq_one_letter_code
_entity_poly.pdbx_strand_id
1 'polypeptide(L)'
;MEAETIESDSNQKYERLPIQNHFIGWQCRIRQYAMRNGEGRPTPGMRPDVLLEDGKEVASAVTLLLVPDLLQDSILQFRFMALKTQDPQERYKKAVQLLSASFYQNVENFSGLMTGLFSRSSETVKMLVKNRKCVLKFDYQQQSYRIPASVKDFPKEEQAYEFTYWHNFLFNPHLSPDVIVLGFEPDWLGASSDPTALKS
;
A
#
# COMPACT_ATOMS: atom_id res chain seq x y z
N MET A 1 26.81 17.57 44.12
CA MET A 1 25.74 17.92 43.15
C MET A 1 26.13 17.27 41.84
N GLU A 2 25.83 15.98 41.72
CA GLU A 2 25.97 15.24 40.47
C GLU A 2 24.66 15.40 39.72
N ALA A 3 24.74 15.88 38.48
CA ALA A 3 23.61 15.95 37.58
C ALA A 3 23.47 14.57 36.93
N GLU A 4 22.46 13.80 37.36
CA GLU A 4 22.00 12.62 36.63
C GLU A 4 21.34 13.08 35.33
N THR A 5 22.06 12.91 34.22
CA THR A 5 21.48 12.99 32.88
C THR A 5 20.56 11.78 32.69
N ILE A 6 19.26 12.04 32.76
CA ILE A 6 18.22 11.13 32.29
C ILE A 6 18.29 11.16 30.76
N GLU A 7 19.09 10.28 30.15
CA GLU A 7 18.96 9.99 28.72
C GLU A 7 17.67 9.20 28.51
N SER A 8 16.73 9.89 27.87
CA SER A 8 15.40 9.40 27.51
C SER A 8 15.48 8.15 26.64
N ASP A 9 14.87 7.08 27.16
CA ASP A 9 14.68 5.75 26.59
C ASP A 9 13.74 5.77 25.35
N SER A 10 14.18 6.47 24.30
CA SER A 10 13.40 6.76 23.08
C SER A 10 13.57 5.70 21.99
N ASN A 11 13.64 4.42 22.37
CA ASN A 11 13.79 3.33 21.41
C ASN A 11 12.86 2.14 21.65
N GLN A 12 11.66 2.37 22.20
CA GLN A 12 10.56 1.42 22.06
C GLN A 12 10.02 1.45 20.62
N LYS A 13 10.80 0.89 19.71
CA LYS A 13 10.32 0.51 18.37
C LYS A 13 9.29 -0.59 18.62
N TYR A 14 8.00 -0.26 18.59
CA TYR A 14 6.91 -1.23 18.78
C TYR A 14 7.23 -2.51 18.01
N GLU A 15 7.45 -3.61 18.72
CA GLU A 15 7.76 -4.89 18.09
C GLU A 15 6.57 -5.27 17.20
N ARG A 16 6.80 -5.28 15.89
CA ARG A 16 5.80 -5.71 14.91
C ARG A 16 5.47 -7.18 15.15
N LEU A 17 4.20 -7.52 14.98
CA LEU A 17 3.78 -8.92 15.06
C LEU A 17 4.48 -9.74 13.96
N PRO A 18 4.78 -11.03 14.18
CA PRO A 18 5.44 -11.87 13.18
C PRO A 18 4.74 -11.88 11.82
N ILE A 19 3.40 -11.93 11.83
CA ILE A 19 2.58 -11.88 10.61
C ILE A 19 2.69 -10.54 9.88
N GLN A 20 2.77 -9.42 10.61
CA GLN A 20 2.95 -8.09 10.02
C GLN A 20 4.31 -8.01 9.32
N ASN A 21 5.39 -8.43 10.00
CA ASN A 21 6.73 -8.45 9.40
C ASN A 21 6.79 -9.34 8.16
N HIS A 22 6.21 -10.53 8.23
CA HIS A 22 6.19 -11.46 7.11
C HIS A 22 5.41 -10.92 5.92
N PHE A 23 4.21 -10.36 6.15
CA PHE A 23 3.37 -9.78 5.11
C PHE A 23 4.05 -8.60 4.42
N ILE A 24 4.61 -7.65 5.17
CA ILE A 24 5.25 -6.46 4.60
C ILE A 24 6.50 -6.87 3.81
N GLY A 25 7.32 -7.77 4.35
CA GLY A 25 8.46 -8.32 3.62
C GLY A 25 8.04 -9.03 2.33
N TRP A 26 6.95 -9.81 2.37
CA TRP A 26 6.38 -10.45 1.19
C TRP A 26 5.88 -9.43 0.15
N GLN A 27 5.12 -8.40 0.57
CA GLN A 27 4.67 -7.31 -0.30
C GLN A 27 5.85 -6.58 -0.96
N CYS A 28 6.89 -6.23 -0.20
CA CYS A 28 8.08 -5.58 -0.75
C CYS A 28 8.77 -6.46 -1.80
N ARG A 29 8.95 -7.76 -1.53
CA ARG A 29 9.57 -8.70 -2.49
C ARG A 29 8.77 -8.81 -3.79
N ILE A 30 7.46 -9.02 -3.72
CA ILE A 30 6.65 -9.20 -4.93
C ILE A 30 6.55 -7.90 -5.74
N ARG A 31 6.51 -6.73 -5.08
CA ARG A 31 6.48 -5.41 -5.74
C ARG A 31 7.81 -5.08 -6.40
N GLN A 32 8.93 -5.36 -5.72
CA GLN A 32 10.26 -5.23 -6.31
C GLN A 32 10.42 -6.13 -7.53
N TYR A 33 9.98 -7.39 -7.44
CA TYR A 33 10.01 -8.32 -8.56
C TYR A 33 9.17 -7.81 -9.74
N ALA A 34 7.96 -7.31 -9.48
CA ALA A 34 7.09 -6.73 -10.51
C ALA A 34 7.76 -5.53 -11.22
N MET A 35 8.44 -4.66 -10.49
CA MET A 35 9.14 -3.51 -11.07
C MET A 35 10.38 -3.92 -11.88
N ARG A 36 11.11 -4.96 -11.47
CA ARG A 36 12.33 -5.41 -12.16
C ARG A 36 12.08 -6.33 -13.35
N ASN A 37 11.09 -7.22 -13.24
CA ASN A 37 10.88 -8.34 -14.18
C ASN A 37 9.49 -8.35 -14.80
N GLY A 38 8.52 -7.61 -14.24
CA GLY A 38 7.12 -7.59 -14.69
C GLY A 38 6.70 -6.27 -15.33
N GLU A 39 7.66 -5.45 -15.77
CA GLU A 39 7.43 -4.12 -16.36
C GLU A 39 6.57 -3.20 -15.47
N GLY A 40 6.60 -3.38 -14.15
CA GLY A 40 5.80 -2.61 -13.20
C GLY A 40 4.31 -2.98 -13.13
N ARG A 41 3.88 -4.05 -13.81
CA ARG A 41 2.49 -4.52 -13.75
C ARG A 41 2.20 -5.20 -12.41
N PRO A 42 1.06 -4.90 -11.75
CA PRO A 42 0.73 -5.50 -10.47
C PRO A 42 0.51 -7.02 -10.59
N THR A 43 1.15 -7.79 -9.73
CA THR A 43 0.95 -9.24 -9.63
C THR A 43 -0.38 -9.55 -8.90
N PRO A 44 -0.89 -10.80 -8.94
CA PRO A 44 -2.02 -11.20 -8.10
C PRO A 44 -1.80 -10.91 -6.60
N GLY A 45 -0.58 -11.06 -6.09
CA GLY A 45 -0.26 -10.77 -4.69
C GLY A 45 -0.35 -9.28 -4.31
N MET A 46 -0.45 -8.37 -5.28
CA MET A 46 -0.66 -6.93 -5.06
C MET A 46 -2.13 -6.53 -5.20
N ARG A 47 -3.00 -7.49 -5.53
CA ARG A 47 -4.38 -7.29 -5.95
C ARG A 47 -5.33 -8.15 -5.11
N PRO A 48 -5.57 -7.82 -3.83
CA PRO A 48 -6.43 -8.61 -2.98
C PRO A 48 -7.88 -8.60 -3.46
N ASP A 49 -8.60 -9.65 -3.10
CA ASP A 49 -10.06 -9.62 -3.04
C ASP A 49 -10.48 -8.92 -1.76
N VAL A 50 -11.49 -8.06 -1.86
CA VAL A 50 -12.02 -7.26 -0.74
C VAL A 50 -13.37 -7.81 -0.36
N LEU A 51 -13.45 -8.35 0.85
CA LEU A 51 -14.64 -8.99 1.42
C LEU A 51 -15.20 -8.12 2.55
N LEU A 52 -16.51 -8.16 2.76
CA LEU A 52 -17.12 -7.70 4.02
C LEU A 52 -16.83 -8.70 5.15
N GLU A 53 -17.08 -8.31 6.39
CA GLU A 53 -16.87 -9.17 7.57
C GLU A 53 -17.74 -10.44 7.52
N ASP A 54 -18.92 -10.38 6.89
CA ASP A 54 -19.82 -11.51 6.66
C ASP A 54 -19.36 -12.47 5.54
N GLY A 55 -18.24 -12.16 4.88
CA GLY A 55 -17.66 -12.96 3.80
C GLY A 55 -18.16 -12.62 2.40
N LYS A 56 -19.07 -11.65 2.24
CA LYS A 56 -19.52 -11.19 0.92
C LYS A 56 -18.39 -10.44 0.20
N GLU A 57 -18.09 -10.85 -1.03
CA GLU A 57 -17.13 -10.12 -1.88
C GLU A 57 -17.72 -8.78 -2.35
N VAL A 58 -16.92 -7.71 -2.18
CA VAL A 58 -17.24 -6.34 -2.61
C VAL A 58 -16.55 -6.01 -3.93
N ALA A 59 -15.31 -6.48 -4.08
CA ALA A 59 -14.52 -6.32 -5.29
C ALA A 59 -13.40 -7.37 -5.32
N SER A 60 -13.14 -7.94 -6.50
CA SER A 60 -12.00 -8.82 -6.72
C SER A 60 -10.82 -8.08 -7.34
N ALA A 61 -9.61 -8.59 -7.09
CA ALA A 61 -8.37 -8.12 -7.71
C ALA A 61 -8.12 -6.60 -7.61
N VAL A 62 -8.42 -5.99 -6.46
CA VAL A 62 -8.28 -4.55 -6.24
C VAL A 62 -6.80 -4.16 -6.17
N THR A 63 -6.32 -3.30 -7.08
CA THR A 63 -4.91 -2.87 -7.05
C THR A 63 -4.67 -1.90 -5.89
N LEU A 64 -3.88 -2.33 -4.90
CA LEU A 64 -3.50 -1.50 -3.76
C LEU A 64 -2.01 -1.13 -3.82
N LEU A 65 -1.68 0.06 -3.34
CA LEU A 65 -0.32 0.51 -3.07
C LEU A 65 0.06 0.21 -1.63
N LEU A 66 1.32 -0.14 -1.40
CA LEU A 66 1.90 -0.18 -0.06
C LEU A 66 2.49 1.21 0.24
N VAL A 67 2.02 1.85 1.29
CA VAL A 67 2.35 3.25 1.62
C VAL A 67 3.57 3.29 2.53
N PRO A 68 4.66 3.99 2.17
CA PRO A 68 5.79 4.20 3.07
C PRO A 68 5.42 5.16 4.20
N ASP A 69 6.08 5.02 5.35
CA ASP A 69 5.82 5.84 6.54
C ASP A 69 6.23 7.32 6.32
N LEU A 70 7.23 7.56 5.47
CA LEU A 70 7.67 8.89 5.05
C LEU A 70 7.32 9.14 3.58
N LEU A 71 6.35 10.02 3.33
CA LEU A 71 5.75 10.21 2.01
C LEU A 71 6.32 11.37 1.20
N GLN A 72 6.86 12.40 1.87
CA GLN A 72 7.18 13.69 1.25
C GLN A 72 8.09 13.58 0.04
N ASP A 73 9.22 12.89 0.17
CA ASP A 73 10.17 12.74 -0.94
C ASP A 73 9.57 11.99 -2.12
N SER A 74 8.77 10.95 -1.85
CA SER A 74 8.09 10.17 -2.88
C SER A 74 7.05 11.00 -3.63
N ILE A 75 6.26 11.81 -2.89
CA ILE A 75 5.25 12.71 -3.48
C ILE A 75 5.92 13.72 -4.41
N LEU A 76 6.98 14.40 -3.93
CA LEU A 76 7.71 15.39 -4.72
C LEU A 76 8.30 14.77 -6.00
N GLN A 77 8.92 13.59 -5.89
CA GLN A 77 9.49 12.89 -7.03
C GLN A 77 8.42 12.45 -8.04
N PHE A 78 7.33 11.81 -7.59
CA PHE A 78 6.27 11.33 -8.49
C PHE A 78 5.58 12.50 -9.19
N ARG A 79 5.26 13.57 -8.46
CA ARG A 79 4.66 14.78 -9.02
C ARG A 79 5.59 15.44 -10.05
N PHE A 80 6.88 15.57 -9.74
CA PHE A 80 7.85 16.13 -10.69
C PHE A 80 7.91 15.30 -11.97
N MET A 81 7.98 13.97 -11.87
CA MET A 81 7.98 13.08 -13.02
C MET A 81 6.70 13.18 -13.85
N ALA A 82 5.55 13.27 -13.19
CA ALA A 82 4.25 13.42 -13.84
C ALA A 82 4.14 14.72 -14.64
N LEU A 83 4.65 15.83 -14.10
CA LEU A 83 4.54 17.15 -14.72
C LEU A 83 5.64 17.44 -15.74
N LYS A 84 6.79 16.75 -15.67
CA LYS A 84 7.95 16.99 -16.54
C LYS A 84 7.69 16.61 -18.01
N THR A 85 6.88 15.60 -18.27
CA THR A 85 6.62 15.12 -19.64
C THR A 85 5.16 14.70 -19.82
N GLN A 86 4.60 15.05 -20.98
CA GLN A 86 3.25 14.66 -21.36
C GLN A 86 3.20 13.25 -22.00
N ASP A 87 4.35 12.71 -22.42
CA ASP A 87 4.46 11.37 -23.00
C ASP A 87 4.22 10.29 -21.93
N PRO A 88 3.12 9.51 -22.03
CA PRO A 88 2.84 8.44 -21.09
C PRO A 88 3.91 7.34 -21.04
N GLN A 89 4.53 7.02 -22.19
CA GLN A 89 5.53 5.95 -22.26
C GLN A 89 6.81 6.34 -21.53
N GLU A 90 7.25 7.60 -21.70
CA GLU A 90 8.40 8.13 -20.98
C GLU A 90 8.15 8.15 -19.46
N ARG A 91 6.97 8.64 -19.02
CA ARG A 91 6.58 8.61 -17.60
C ARG A 91 6.60 7.21 -17.02
N TYR A 92 5.96 6.26 -17.72
CA TYR A 92 5.88 4.87 -17.31
C TYR A 92 7.28 4.26 -17.14
N LYS A 93 8.14 4.41 -18.15
CA LYS A 93 9.51 3.89 -18.12
C LYS A 93 10.32 4.43 -16.95
N LYS A 94 10.24 5.74 -16.68
CA LYS A 94 10.95 6.35 -15.55
C LYS A 94 10.38 5.91 -14.21
N ALA A 95 9.06 5.74 -14.11
CA ALA A 95 8.41 5.24 -12.90
C ALA A 95 8.89 3.82 -12.56
N VAL A 96 8.93 2.93 -13.56
CA VAL A 96 9.48 1.58 -13.40
C VAL A 96 10.95 1.64 -12.98
N GLN A 97 11.78 2.46 -13.63
CA GLN A 97 13.19 2.62 -13.28
C GLN A 97 13.37 3.06 -11.81
N LEU A 98 12.63 4.08 -11.37
CA LEU A 98 12.68 4.57 -9.99
C LEU A 98 12.27 3.49 -8.98
N LEU A 99 11.10 2.87 -9.18
CA LEU A 99 10.55 1.89 -8.23
C LEU A 99 11.29 0.54 -8.24
N SER A 100 11.99 0.22 -9.34
CA SER A 100 12.83 -0.99 -9.45
C SER A 100 14.15 -0.89 -8.65
N ALA A 101 14.55 0.31 -8.25
CA ALA A 101 15.80 0.57 -7.53
C ALA A 101 15.68 0.16 -6.05
N SER A 102 15.67 1.12 -5.14
CA SER A 102 15.69 0.89 -3.70
C SER A 102 14.35 1.05 -2.99
N PHE A 103 13.30 1.48 -3.70
CA PHE A 103 12.01 1.84 -3.09
C PHE A 103 11.44 0.74 -2.17
N TYR A 104 11.49 -0.52 -2.61
CA TYR A 104 11.00 -1.68 -1.86
C TYR A 104 12.11 -2.48 -1.15
N GLN A 105 13.34 -1.96 -1.04
CA GLN A 105 14.43 -2.67 -0.36
C GLN A 105 14.32 -2.58 1.17
N ASN A 106 13.84 -1.44 1.68
CA ASN A 106 13.82 -1.12 3.10
C ASN A 106 12.43 -1.41 3.70
N VAL A 107 12.21 -2.66 4.13
CA VAL A 107 10.93 -3.17 4.67
C VAL A 107 10.50 -2.41 5.93
N GLU A 108 11.46 -1.90 6.70
CA GLU A 108 11.26 -1.09 7.89
C GLU A 108 10.55 0.23 7.61
N ASN A 109 10.61 0.75 6.38
CA ASN A 109 9.96 2.00 5.99
C ASN A 109 8.45 1.88 5.77
N PHE A 110 7.87 0.69 5.99
CA PHE A 110 6.46 0.43 5.77
C PHE A 110 5.80 -0.10 7.04
N SER A 111 4.74 0.56 7.48
CA SER A 111 3.84 0.09 8.55
C SER A 111 2.83 -0.97 8.08
N GLY A 112 2.58 -1.04 6.77
CA GLY A 112 1.61 -1.93 6.13
C GLY A 112 0.26 -1.27 5.80
N LEU A 113 0.14 0.04 5.98
CA LEU A 113 -0.95 0.83 5.39
C LEU A 113 -0.99 0.61 3.88
N MET A 114 -2.19 0.36 3.37
CA MET A 114 -2.42 0.23 1.93
C MET A 114 -3.43 1.25 1.45
N THR A 115 -3.26 1.72 0.21
CA THR A 115 -4.18 2.68 -0.41
C THR A 115 -4.62 2.22 -1.79
N GLY A 116 -5.88 2.47 -2.13
CA GLY A 116 -6.44 2.24 -3.45
C GLY A 116 -7.04 3.51 -4.02
N LEU A 117 -6.95 3.66 -5.35
CA LEU A 117 -7.61 4.74 -6.08
C LEU A 117 -8.83 4.17 -6.80
N PHE A 118 -9.99 4.74 -6.53
CA PHE A 118 -11.27 4.28 -7.04
C PHE A 118 -12.04 5.41 -7.73
N SER A 119 -12.93 5.05 -8.65
CA SER A 119 -13.96 5.99 -9.11
C SER A 119 -14.92 6.30 -7.95
N ARG A 120 -15.18 7.59 -7.72
CA ARG A 120 -16.04 8.05 -6.61
C ARG A 120 -17.46 7.51 -6.71
N SER A 121 -17.98 7.33 -7.92
CA SER A 121 -19.33 6.82 -8.16
C SER A 121 -19.45 5.29 -8.09
N SER A 122 -18.34 4.57 -7.86
CA SER A 122 -18.35 3.11 -7.85
C SER A 122 -19.14 2.54 -6.67
N GLU A 123 -19.84 1.43 -6.91
CA GLU A 123 -20.59 0.74 -5.87
C GLU A 123 -19.67 0.17 -4.78
N THR A 124 -18.47 -0.28 -5.17
CA THR A 124 -17.39 -0.68 -4.26
C THR A 124 -17.09 0.41 -3.24
N VAL A 125 -16.90 1.67 -3.66
CA VAL A 125 -16.67 2.78 -2.73
C VAL A 125 -17.84 2.99 -1.78
N LYS A 126 -19.08 2.98 -2.29
CA LYS A 126 -20.27 3.15 -1.45
C LYS A 126 -20.35 2.07 -0.37
N MET A 127 -20.10 0.81 -0.75
CA MET A 127 -20.10 -0.32 0.19
C MET A 127 -18.98 -0.19 1.23
N LEU A 128 -17.75 0.11 0.81
CA LEU A 128 -16.61 0.18 1.73
C LEU A 128 -16.70 1.37 2.69
N VAL A 129 -17.10 2.55 2.21
CA VAL A 129 -17.29 3.74 3.06
C VAL A 129 -18.44 3.55 4.05
N LYS A 130 -19.52 2.87 3.64
CA LYS A 130 -20.65 2.56 4.53
C LYS A 130 -20.26 1.60 5.66
N ASN A 131 -19.49 0.56 5.36
CA ASN A 131 -19.14 -0.47 6.36
C ASN A 131 -17.92 -0.09 7.21
N ARG A 132 -17.01 0.77 6.72
CA ARG A 132 -15.76 1.20 7.39
C ARG A 132 -14.81 0.08 7.81
N LYS A 133 -15.13 -1.17 7.47
CA LYS A 133 -14.33 -2.37 7.71
C LYS A 133 -14.47 -3.33 6.54
N CYS A 134 -13.41 -4.06 6.28
CA CYS A 134 -13.38 -5.14 5.30
C CYS A 134 -12.33 -6.17 5.68
N VAL A 135 -12.24 -7.24 4.90
CA VAL A 135 -11.15 -8.21 4.93
C VAL A 135 -10.47 -8.23 3.57
N LEU A 136 -9.16 -8.01 3.56
CA LEU A 136 -8.32 -8.15 2.39
C LEU A 136 -7.82 -9.60 2.31
N LYS A 137 -8.14 -10.28 1.22
CA LYS A 137 -7.65 -11.63 0.94
C LYS A 137 -6.60 -11.58 -0.16
N PHE A 138 -5.37 -11.97 0.18
CA PHE A 138 -4.26 -12.09 -0.75
C PHE A 138 -3.97 -13.57 -0.99
N ASP A 139 -3.67 -13.94 -2.24
CA ASP A 139 -3.26 -15.30 -2.60
C ASP A 139 -2.30 -15.23 -3.79
N TYR A 140 -1.02 -15.54 -3.55
CA TYR A 140 0.00 -15.58 -4.60
C TYR A 140 1.26 -16.34 -4.17
N GLN A 141 1.81 -17.15 -5.08
CA GLN A 141 3.05 -17.93 -4.87
C GLN A 141 3.05 -18.81 -3.61
N GLN A 142 1.98 -19.60 -3.42
CA GLN A 142 1.82 -20.50 -2.27
C GLN A 142 1.80 -19.80 -0.91
N GLN A 143 1.54 -18.49 -0.89
CA GLN A 143 1.30 -17.73 0.32
C GLN A 143 -0.02 -16.99 0.20
N SER A 144 -0.88 -17.19 1.18
CA SER A 144 -2.12 -16.44 1.34
C SER A 144 -2.15 -15.67 2.65
N TYR A 145 -2.92 -14.57 2.66
CA TYR A 145 -3.20 -13.77 3.84
C TYR A 145 -4.66 -13.38 3.86
N ARG A 146 -5.25 -13.38 5.06
CA ARG A 146 -6.56 -12.80 5.33
C ARG A 146 -6.37 -11.73 6.40
N ILE A 147 -6.54 -10.48 6.01
CA ILE A 147 -6.21 -9.31 6.84
C ILE A 147 -7.47 -8.47 7.03
N PRO A 148 -8.10 -8.50 8.21
CA PRO A 148 -9.12 -7.51 8.55
C PRO A 148 -8.50 -6.10 8.50
N ALA A 149 -9.25 -5.13 8.00
CA ALA A 149 -8.77 -3.77 7.87
C ALA A 149 -9.90 -2.76 8.11
N SER A 150 -9.56 -1.65 8.75
CA SER A 150 -10.43 -0.47 8.79
C SER A 150 -10.32 0.27 7.45
N VAL A 151 -11.41 0.90 7.03
CA VAL A 151 -11.47 1.67 5.78
C VAL A 151 -11.75 3.13 6.08
N LYS A 152 -10.84 4.00 5.61
CA LYS A 152 -10.99 5.45 5.67
C LYS A 152 -10.82 6.07 4.30
N ASP A 153 -11.53 7.16 4.05
CA ASP A 153 -11.30 8.01 2.91
C ASP A 153 -10.18 9.01 3.22
N PHE A 154 -9.29 9.22 2.25
CA PHE A 154 -8.25 10.23 2.34
C PHE A 154 -8.65 11.44 1.49
N PRO A 155 -8.88 12.62 2.10
CA PRO A 155 -9.17 13.85 1.38
C PRO A 155 -7.92 14.36 0.64
N LYS A 156 -8.10 15.31 -0.28
CA LYS A 156 -7.04 15.72 -1.23
C LYS A 156 -5.85 16.39 -0.55
N GLU A 157 -6.06 16.94 0.63
CA GLU A 157 -5.09 17.66 1.45
C GLU A 157 -4.17 16.70 2.22
N GLU A 158 -4.50 15.41 2.28
CA GLU A 158 -3.68 14.42 2.96
C GLU A 158 -2.59 13.82 2.07
N GLN A 159 -1.40 13.62 2.64
CA GLN A 159 -0.24 13.09 1.94
C GLN A 159 -0.50 11.72 1.31
N ALA A 160 -1.28 10.86 1.97
CA ALA A 160 -1.64 9.55 1.45
C ALA A 160 -2.48 9.65 0.16
N TYR A 161 -3.33 10.67 0.04
CA TYR A 161 -4.04 10.96 -1.22
C TYR A 161 -3.03 11.34 -2.30
N GLU A 162 -2.17 12.33 -2.05
CA GLU A 162 -1.21 12.81 -3.04
C GLU A 162 -0.27 11.70 -3.52
N PHE A 163 0.28 10.91 -2.59
CA PHE A 163 1.12 9.76 -2.90
C PHE A 163 0.41 8.79 -3.84
N THR A 164 -0.83 8.41 -3.48
CA THR A 164 -1.60 7.43 -4.23
C THR A 164 -1.97 7.96 -5.61
N TYR A 165 -2.41 9.22 -5.68
CA TYR A 165 -2.79 9.86 -6.93
C TYR A 165 -1.61 9.99 -7.89
N TRP A 166 -0.49 10.58 -7.44
CA TRP A 166 0.67 10.79 -8.30
C TRP A 166 1.31 9.47 -8.73
N HIS A 167 1.39 8.48 -7.83
CA HIS A 167 1.82 7.14 -8.22
C HIS A 167 0.95 6.57 -9.33
N ASN A 168 -0.38 6.55 -9.18
CA ASN A 168 -1.28 6.00 -10.19
C ASN A 168 -1.21 6.76 -11.52
N PHE A 169 -1.06 8.09 -11.49
CA PHE A 169 -0.97 8.92 -12.69
C PHE A 169 0.29 8.62 -13.53
N LEU A 170 1.38 8.16 -12.90
CA LEU A 170 2.59 7.73 -13.63
C LEU A 170 2.33 6.51 -14.52
N PHE A 171 1.40 5.63 -14.13
CA PHE A 171 1.09 4.38 -14.83
C PHE A 171 -0.21 4.44 -15.64
N ASN A 172 -1.13 5.35 -15.29
CA ASN A 172 -2.42 5.51 -15.94
C ASN A 172 -2.57 6.93 -16.51
N PRO A 173 -2.33 7.15 -17.81
CA PRO A 173 -2.46 8.47 -18.43
C PRO A 173 -3.91 8.97 -18.55
N HIS A 174 -4.90 8.10 -18.38
CA HIS A 174 -6.32 8.41 -18.50
C HIS A 174 -7.02 8.36 -17.13
N LEU A 175 -6.31 8.73 -16.07
CA LEU A 175 -6.88 8.79 -14.73
C LEU A 175 -8.05 9.78 -14.69
N SER A 176 -9.21 9.31 -14.23
CA SER A 176 -10.39 10.16 -14.08
C SER A 176 -10.11 11.29 -13.07
N PRO A 177 -10.63 12.51 -13.30
CA PRO A 177 -10.57 13.58 -12.30
C PRO A 177 -11.50 13.30 -11.10
N ASP A 178 -12.55 12.49 -11.28
CA ASP A 178 -13.48 12.11 -10.22
C ASP A 178 -13.09 10.79 -9.57
N VAL A 179 -12.08 10.90 -8.70
CA VAL A 179 -11.52 9.78 -7.95
C VAL A 179 -11.61 10.03 -6.45
N ILE A 180 -11.53 8.93 -5.70
CA ILE A 180 -11.39 8.91 -4.26
C ILE A 180 -10.25 7.94 -3.90
N VAL A 181 -9.46 8.31 -2.90
CA VAL A 181 -8.45 7.42 -2.33
C VAL A 181 -9.00 6.84 -1.04
N LEU A 182 -9.01 5.51 -0.94
CA LEU A 182 -9.35 4.81 0.30
C LEU A 182 -8.07 4.22 0.89
N GLY A 183 -7.91 4.42 2.20
CA GLY A 183 -6.92 3.75 3.03
C GLY A 183 -7.49 2.51 3.69
N PHE A 184 -6.67 1.46 3.71
CA PHE A 184 -6.93 0.20 4.38
C PHE A 184 -5.89 0.03 5.48
N GLU A 185 -6.28 0.22 6.73
CA GLU A 185 -5.40 0.04 7.89
C GLU A 185 -5.58 -1.37 8.44
N PRO A 186 -4.56 -2.24 8.36
CA PRO A 186 -4.66 -3.62 8.84
C PRO A 186 -4.85 -3.71 10.35
N ASP A 187 -5.76 -4.60 10.77
CA ASP A 187 -5.77 -5.17 12.11
C ASP A 187 -4.92 -6.45 12.11
N TRP A 188 -3.68 -6.31 12.55
CA TRP A 188 -2.71 -7.40 12.57
C TRP A 188 -3.02 -8.49 13.60
N LEU A 189 -3.79 -8.20 14.65
CA LEU A 189 -4.17 -9.20 15.66
C LEU A 189 -5.21 -10.16 15.09
N GLY A 190 -6.11 -9.67 14.23
CA GLY A 190 -7.10 -10.48 13.51
C GLY A 190 -6.59 -11.12 12.22
N ALA A 191 -5.34 -10.87 11.83
CA ALA A 191 -4.79 -11.35 10.57
C ALA A 191 -4.40 -12.84 10.66
N SER A 192 -4.53 -13.55 9.54
CA SER A 192 -4.07 -14.93 9.38
C SER A 192 -3.36 -15.15 8.06
N SER A 193 -2.55 -16.21 7.97
CA SER A 193 -1.81 -16.57 6.77
C SER A 193 -1.74 -18.09 6.61
N ASP A 194 -1.63 -18.55 5.37
CA ASP A 194 -1.37 -19.95 5.02
C ASP A 194 -0.26 -20.03 3.95
N PRO A 195 0.88 -20.65 4.23
CA PRO A 195 1.27 -21.21 5.53
C PRO A 195 1.35 -20.15 6.62
N THR A 196 1.25 -20.58 7.89
CA THR A 196 1.36 -19.67 9.05
C THR A 196 2.71 -18.98 9.04
N ALA A 197 2.71 -17.65 9.12
CA ALA A 197 3.92 -16.85 9.22
C ALA A 197 4.70 -17.25 10.49
N LEU A 198 5.81 -17.96 10.30
CA LEU A 198 6.68 -18.38 11.40
C LEU A 198 7.39 -17.15 11.99
N LYS A 199 7.66 -17.20 13.30
CA LYS A 199 8.59 -16.26 13.94
C LYS A 199 9.97 -16.48 13.31
N SER A 200 10.47 -15.50 12.56
CA SER A 200 11.87 -15.43 12.11
C SER A 200 12.78 -15.05 13.27
#